data_AF-A0A8T1M793-F1
#
_entry.id   AF-A0A8T1M793-F1
#
_cell.length_a   1.000
_cell.length_b   1.000
_cell.length_c   1.000
_cell.angle_alpha   90.00
_cell.angle_beta   90.00
_cell.angle_gamma   90.00
#
_symmetry.space_group_name_H-M   'P 1'
#
loop_
_entity.id
_entity.type
_entity.pdbx_description
1 polymer ?
#
loop_
_entity_poly.entity_id
_entity_poly.type
_entity_poly.pdbx_seq_one_letter_code
_entity_poly.pdbx_strand_id
1 'polypeptide(L)'
;MNFIKGNIGTGVLSMPVVLRYSGLWTGFFMIIFAGSVASYLMRVLVRTSRSVREKYNLDHSKMDYTETVFYVFKYGPPRLRKPKGKIKHTVNVFLIVTQIGFSCVYTLFITDNLRYVLPIESKMAHPEFYLHPFGVLSVGMTIIISLNAAFGFFGYLKFGEKAEGTITLNIPHYPWWFSPVQPLFIVAIYFTYLLQFYIPASIFARLMEKLRCHREASERRRYINLKVMRALLVMFAYVMVITIPKLDLMISLIGAFASSILAFILPPVLEIVHLWEDRHRIKWFWLTVVVKHTFFISIGLLSFVGGTVATLLQLIEAFNTPDQPKSLW
;
A
#
# COMPACT_ATOMS: atom_id res chain seq x y z
N MET A 1 -7.71 -16.60 -2.99
CA MET A 1 -7.65 -15.40 -2.14
C MET A 1 -8.72 -14.45 -2.63
N ASN A 2 -9.75 -14.15 -1.82
CA ASN A 2 -10.87 -13.32 -2.26
C ASN A 2 -10.44 -11.85 -2.28
N PHE A 3 -10.77 -11.10 -3.33
CA PHE A 3 -10.46 -9.68 -3.52
C PHE A 3 -10.74 -8.80 -2.28
N ILE A 4 -11.77 -9.16 -1.50
CA ILE A 4 -12.14 -8.50 -0.25
C ILE A 4 -11.14 -8.78 0.87
N LYS A 5 -10.74 -10.05 1.08
CA LYS A 5 -9.68 -10.42 2.04
C LYS A 5 -8.33 -9.83 1.65
N GLY A 6 -8.12 -9.67 0.34
CA GLY A 6 -6.96 -9.02 -0.21
C GLY A 6 -6.92 -7.53 0.07
N ASN A 7 -8.04 -6.80 0.25
CA ASN A 7 -8.03 -5.34 0.45
C ASN A 7 -8.33 -4.88 1.90
N ILE A 8 -8.86 -5.75 2.76
CA ILE A 8 -9.05 -5.45 4.19
C ILE A 8 -7.71 -5.67 4.92
N GLY A 9 -6.91 -4.61 5.01
CA GLY A 9 -5.64 -4.63 5.72
C GLY A 9 -5.79 -4.36 7.21
N THR A 10 -4.69 -4.48 7.96
CA THR A 10 -4.63 -4.12 9.40
C THR A 10 -4.90 -2.63 9.66
N GLY A 11 -4.81 -1.76 8.63
CA GLY A 11 -5.11 -0.33 8.74
C GLY A 11 -6.54 0.01 9.16
N VAL A 12 -7.52 -0.90 8.98
CA VAL A 12 -8.90 -0.72 9.47
C VAL A 12 -8.94 -0.47 10.99
N LEU A 13 -7.99 -1.06 11.71
CA LEU A 13 -7.92 -1.04 13.17
C LEU A 13 -7.45 0.30 13.73
N SER A 14 -6.83 1.13 12.89
CA SER A 14 -6.39 2.49 13.24
C SER A 14 -7.40 3.55 12.76
N MET A 15 -8.50 3.17 12.11
CA MET A 15 -9.52 4.13 11.65
C MET A 15 -10.15 4.97 12.78
N PRO A 16 -10.41 4.43 13.99
CA PRO A 16 -10.94 5.24 15.09
C PRO A 16 -9.99 6.37 15.53
N VAL A 17 -8.67 6.13 15.50
CA VAL A 17 -7.70 7.16 15.89
C VAL A 17 -7.62 8.28 14.84
N VAL A 18 -7.89 7.98 13.57
CA VAL A 18 -7.99 8.99 12.50
C VAL A 18 -9.11 9.98 12.81
N LEU A 19 -10.27 9.48 13.25
CA LEU A 19 -11.42 10.30 13.64
C LEU A 19 -11.15 11.11 14.92
N ARG A 20 -10.32 10.58 15.83
CA ARG A 20 -9.85 11.34 16.99
C ARG A 20 -9.04 12.57 16.61
N TYR A 21 -8.08 12.44 15.69
CA TYR A 21 -7.24 13.58 15.29
C TYR A 21 -7.95 14.56 14.37
N SER A 22 -8.84 14.09 13.51
CA SER A 22 -9.51 14.92 12.51
C SER A 22 -10.83 15.51 12.99
N GLY A 23 -11.46 14.94 14.01
CA GLY A 23 -12.85 15.21 14.41
C GLY A 23 -13.83 14.23 13.74
N LEU A 24 -14.97 13.97 14.38
CA LEU A 24 -15.91 12.92 13.94
C LEU A 24 -16.45 13.16 12.52
N TRP A 25 -17.03 14.34 12.27
CA TRP A 25 -17.67 14.64 10.98
C TRP A 25 -16.65 14.85 9.87
N THR A 26 -15.65 15.68 10.13
CA THR A 26 -14.52 15.95 9.24
C THR A 26 -13.78 14.67 8.88
N GLY A 27 -13.46 13.82 9.84
CA GLY A 27 -12.79 12.54 9.60
C GLY A 27 -13.66 11.55 8.82
N PHE A 28 -14.97 11.50 9.09
CA PHE A 28 -15.88 10.60 8.38
C PHE A 28 -15.96 10.95 6.89
N PHE A 29 -16.12 12.24 6.57
CA PHE A 29 -16.10 12.70 5.17
C PHE A 29 -14.73 12.51 4.52
N MET A 30 -13.64 12.71 5.26
CA MET A 30 -12.28 12.47 4.76
C MET A 30 -12.02 11.01 4.44
N ILE A 31 -12.54 10.05 5.24
CA ILE A 31 -12.42 8.61 4.95
C ILE A 31 -13.15 8.26 3.65
N ILE A 32 -14.37 8.77 3.45
CA ILE A 32 -15.13 8.52 2.22
C ILE A 32 -14.45 9.17 1.01
N PHE A 33 -13.97 10.41 1.15
CA PHE A 33 -13.26 11.12 0.09
C PHE A 33 -11.96 10.40 -0.29
N ALA A 34 -11.11 10.06 0.69
CA ALA A 34 -9.86 9.33 0.46
C ALA A 34 -10.12 7.97 -0.18
N GLY A 35 -11.15 7.24 0.27
CA GLY A 35 -11.59 5.98 -0.33
C GLY A 35 -12.03 6.13 -1.79
N SER A 36 -12.77 7.19 -2.09
CA SER A 36 -13.24 7.50 -3.45
C SER A 36 -12.08 7.83 -4.39
N VAL A 37 -11.12 8.62 -3.92
CA VAL A 37 -9.88 8.93 -4.65
C VAL A 37 -9.06 7.66 -4.86
N ALA A 38 -8.86 6.82 -3.84
CA ALA A 38 -8.16 5.55 -3.96
C ALA A 38 -8.82 4.61 -4.99
N SER A 39 -10.16 4.55 -5.00
CA SER A 39 -10.94 3.77 -5.99
C SER A 39 -10.76 4.31 -7.41
N TYR A 40 -10.72 5.63 -7.57
CA TYR A 40 -10.43 6.27 -8.85
C TYR A 40 -9.01 5.93 -9.35
N LEU A 41 -8.00 6.09 -8.49
CA LEU A 41 -6.60 5.81 -8.83
C LEU A 41 -6.36 4.33 -9.13
N MET A 42 -7.05 3.42 -8.44
CA MET A 42 -7.02 2.00 -8.75
C MET A 42 -7.62 1.70 -10.13
N ARG A 43 -8.75 2.33 -10.49
CA ARG A 43 -9.35 2.19 -11.84
C ARG A 43 -8.43 2.70 -12.94
N VAL A 44 -7.83 3.87 -12.74
CA VAL A 44 -6.81 4.46 -13.62
C VAL A 44 -5.64 3.49 -13.85
N LEU A 45 -5.15 2.91 -12.77
CA LEU A 45 -4.01 2.01 -12.82
C LEU A 45 -4.31 0.72 -13.59
N VAL A 46 -5.43 0.08 -13.29
CA VAL A 46 -5.87 -1.15 -13.98
C VAL A 46 -6.12 -0.86 -15.47
N ARG A 47 -6.76 0.26 -15.80
CA ARG A 47 -6.96 0.69 -17.20
C ARG A 47 -5.63 0.89 -17.93
N THR A 48 -4.67 1.56 -17.30
CA THR A 48 -3.34 1.79 -17.88
C THR A 48 -2.63 0.45 -18.10
N SER A 49 -2.67 -0.44 -17.10
CA SER A 49 -2.10 -1.78 -17.22
C SER A 49 -2.73 -2.60 -18.35
N ARG A 50 -4.06 -2.55 -18.50
CA ARG A 50 -4.78 -3.23 -19.59
C ARG A 50 -4.38 -2.68 -20.96
N SER A 51 -4.38 -1.36 -21.11
CA SER A 51 -4.05 -0.71 -22.38
C SER A 51 -2.59 -0.98 -22.81
N VAL A 52 -1.65 -0.98 -21.87
CA VAL A 52 -0.25 -1.36 -22.15
C VAL A 52 -0.16 -2.82 -22.57
N ARG A 53 -0.90 -3.70 -21.90
CA ARG A 53 -0.91 -5.13 -22.22
C ARG A 53 -1.43 -5.40 -23.63
N GLU A 54 -2.55 -4.79 -23.99
CA GLU A 54 -3.17 -4.94 -25.31
C GLU A 54 -2.29 -4.34 -26.41
N LYS A 55 -1.73 -3.14 -26.18
CA LYS A 55 -0.86 -2.46 -27.16
C LYS A 55 0.43 -3.25 -27.48
N TYR A 56 0.93 -4.05 -26.54
CA TYR A 56 2.18 -4.81 -26.71
C TYR A 56 2.01 -6.34 -26.72
N ASN A 57 0.78 -6.86 -26.79
CA ASN A 57 0.47 -8.31 -26.76
C ASN A 57 1.26 -9.07 -25.68
N LEU A 58 1.28 -8.53 -24.46
CA LEU A 58 2.02 -9.11 -23.34
C LEU A 58 1.24 -10.25 -22.67
N ASP A 59 1.97 -11.32 -22.35
CA ASP A 59 1.43 -12.53 -21.75
C ASP A 59 1.01 -12.31 -20.28
N HIS A 60 -0.17 -12.82 -19.91
CA HIS A 60 -0.88 -12.43 -18.68
C HIS A 60 -0.13 -12.76 -17.39
N SER A 61 0.69 -13.81 -17.42
CA SER A 61 1.44 -14.35 -16.29
C SER A 61 2.69 -13.51 -15.92
N LYS A 62 3.15 -12.64 -16.83
CA LYS A 62 4.43 -11.92 -16.67
C LYS A 62 4.29 -10.46 -16.26
N MET A 63 3.08 -9.92 -16.19
CA MET A 63 2.86 -8.50 -15.84
C MET A 63 2.73 -8.32 -14.32
N ASP A 64 3.86 -8.02 -13.69
CA ASP A 64 3.91 -7.44 -12.34
C ASP A 64 3.67 -5.91 -12.45
N TYR A 65 3.27 -5.26 -11.36
CA TYR A 65 3.20 -3.80 -11.26
C TYR A 65 4.52 -3.13 -11.68
N THR A 66 5.64 -3.69 -11.23
CA THR A 66 6.99 -3.23 -11.62
C THR A 66 7.25 -3.38 -13.12
N GLU A 67 6.72 -4.44 -13.76
CA GLU A 67 6.85 -4.61 -15.21
C GLU A 67 5.95 -3.62 -15.96
N THR A 68 4.76 -3.33 -15.45
CA THR A 68 3.84 -2.32 -16.02
C THR A 68 4.52 -0.95 -16.03
N VAL A 69 5.09 -0.53 -14.89
CA VAL A 69 5.89 0.70 -14.80
C VAL A 69 7.04 0.66 -15.81
N PHE A 70 7.78 -0.44 -15.88
CA PHE A 70 8.90 -0.58 -16.80
C PHE A 70 8.48 -0.40 -18.26
N TYR A 71 7.38 -1.03 -18.70
CA TYR A 71 6.90 -0.91 -20.07
C TYR A 71 6.37 0.48 -20.40
N VAL A 72 5.60 1.09 -19.50
CA VAL A 72 5.09 2.47 -19.67
C VAL A 72 6.25 3.46 -19.84
N PHE A 73 7.27 3.39 -19.00
CA PHE A 73 8.43 4.28 -19.12
C PHE A 73 9.35 3.94 -20.30
N LYS A 74 9.41 2.67 -20.73
CA LYS A 74 10.22 2.24 -21.88
C LYS A 74 9.67 2.78 -23.20
N TYR A 75 8.35 2.82 -23.35
CA TYR A 75 7.67 3.31 -24.54
C TYR A 75 7.07 4.72 -24.37
N GLY A 76 7.34 5.40 -23.26
CA GLY A 76 6.94 6.78 -23.02
C GLY A 76 7.77 7.81 -23.82
N PRO A 77 7.58 9.11 -23.53
CA PRO A 77 8.20 10.19 -24.29
C PRO A 77 9.74 10.11 -24.38
N PRO A 78 10.35 10.63 -25.46
CA PRO A 78 11.81 10.58 -25.68
C PRO A 78 12.64 11.15 -24.52
N ARG A 79 12.09 12.15 -23.79
CA ARG A 79 12.76 12.78 -22.64
C ARG A 79 12.79 11.91 -21.37
N LEU A 80 11.81 11.02 -21.21
CA LEU A 80 11.71 10.07 -20.09
C LEU A 80 12.32 8.69 -20.41
N ARG A 81 12.73 8.48 -21.66
CA ARG A 81 13.40 7.28 -22.17
C ARG A 81 14.88 7.23 -21.73
N LYS A 82 15.13 7.18 -20.42
CA LYS A 82 16.49 7.07 -19.82
C LYS A 82 16.89 5.59 -19.58
N PRO A 83 18.20 5.26 -19.48
CA PRO A 83 18.76 4.03 -20.05
C PRO A 83 18.39 2.73 -19.32
N LYS A 84 18.41 1.65 -20.11
CA LYS A 84 18.11 0.24 -19.82
C LYS A 84 18.60 -0.20 -18.44
N GLY A 85 17.71 -0.20 -17.43
CA GLY A 85 17.92 -0.88 -16.15
C GLY A 85 17.80 -0.01 -14.89
N LYS A 86 18.04 1.31 -14.98
CA LYS A 86 18.05 2.17 -13.78
C LYS A 86 16.67 2.37 -13.14
N ILE A 87 15.60 2.52 -13.93
CA ILE A 87 14.23 2.71 -13.39
C ILE A 87 13.76 1.49 -12.59
N LYS A 88 13.99 0.28 -13.11
CA LYS A 88 13.63 -0.96 -12.40
C LYS A 88 14.43 -1.12 -11.10
N HIS A 89 15.69 -0.68 -11.11
CA HIS A 89 16.53 -0.68 -9.92
C HIS A 89 16.10 0.40 -8.93
N THR A 90 15.81 1.64 -9.36
CA THR A 90 15.34 2.73 -8.49
C THR A 90 14.00 2.41 -7.87
N VAL A 91 13.04 1.88 -8.61
CA VAL A 91 11.74 1.46 -8.05
C VAL A 91 11.93 0.30 -7.08
N ASN A 92 12.76 -0.70 -7.40
CA ASN A 92 13.04 -1.79 -6.47
C ASN A 92 13.81 -1.32 -5.22
N VAL A 93 14.77 -0.41 -5.35
CA VAL A 93 15.52 0.17 -4.22
C VAL A 93 14.60 1.04 -3.37
N PHE A 94 13.74 1.85 -4.00
CA PHE A 94 12.72 2.63 -3.30
C PHE A 94 11.75 1.71 -2.56
N LEU A 95 11.30 0.62 -3.20
CA LEU A 95 10.49 -0.41 -2.56
C LEU A 95 11.24 -1.08 -1.41
N ILE A 96 12.55 -1.36 -1.53
CA ILE A 96 13.37 -1.98 -0.48
C ILE A 96 13.57 -1.04 0.70
N VAL A 97 13.90 0.22 0.46
CA VAL A 97 14.02 1.26 1.49
C VAL A 97 12.68 1.48 2.19
N THR A 98 11.57 1.40 1.44
CA THR A 98 10.20 1.43 1.99
C THR A 98 9.82 0.13 2.70
N GLN A 99 10.41 -1.01 2.32
CA GLN A 99 10.20 -2.36 2.88
C GLN A 99 10.97 -2.60 4.18
N ILE A 100 12.06 -1.85 4.37
CA ILE A 100 12.87 -1.80 5.59
C ILE A 100 12.17 -0.93 6.67
N GLY A 101 11.23 -0.07 6.28
CA GLY A 101 10.23 0.49 7.19
C GLY A 101 9.11 -0.52 7.42
N PHE A 102 8.96 -1.02 8.65
CA PHE A 102 8.19 -2.21 9.01
C PHE A 102 6.64 -2.23 8.85
N SER A 103 6.06 -1.52 7.88
CA SER A 103 4.67 -1.68 7.43
C SER A 103 4.56 -1.47 5.92
N CYS A 104 5.46 -2.12 5.20
CA CYS A 104 5.32 -2.25 3.75
C CYS A 104 4.24 -3.26 3.35
N VAL A 105 3.64 -3.91 4.33
CA VAL A 105 2.50 -4.81 4.20
C VAL A 105 1.34 -4.14 3.48
N TYR A 106 0.88 -2.94 3.87
CA TYR A 106 -0.33 -2.34 3.26
C TYR A 106 -0.08 -1.91 1.81
N THR A 107 1.08 -1.32 1.54
CA THR A 107 1.47 -0.88 0.21
C THR A 107 1.79 -2.05 -0.72
N LEU A 108 2.42 -3.11 -0.19
CA LEU A 108 2.59 -4.38 -0.91
C LEU A 108 1.29 -5.12 -1.07
N PHE A 109 0.39 -5.07 -0.09
CA PHE A 109 -0.94 -5.65 -0.16
C PHE A 109 -1.76 -4.95 -1.22
N ILE A 110 -1.73 -3.61 -1.33
CA ILE A 110 -2.36 -2.89 -2.45
C ILE A 110 -1.71 -3.23 -3.81
N THR A 111 -0.38 -3.31 -3.90
CA THR A 111 0.29 -3.71 -5.15
C THR A 111 0.14 -5.20 -5.49
N ASP A 112 -0.09 -6.07 -4.51
CA ASP A 112 -0.31 -7.50 -4.67
C ASP A 112 -1.79 -7.82 -4.93
N ASN A 113 -2.72 -7.06 -4.32
CA ASN A 113 -4.11 -7.00 -4.78
C ASN A 113 -4.14 -6.70 -6.26
N LEU A 114 -3.36 -5.72 -6.72
CA LEU A 114 -3.30 -5.40 -8.13
C LEU A 114 -2.76 -6.58 -8.97
N ARG A 115 -1.78 -7.33 -8.47
CA ARG A 115 -1.32 -8.58 -9.11
C ARG A 115 -2.38 -9.66 -9.15
N TYR A 116 -3.32 -9.68 -8.22
CA TYR A 116 -4.46 -10.59 -8.25
C TYR A 116 -5.62 -10.03 -9.08
N VAL A 117 -5.79 -8.71 -9.12
CA VAL A 117 -6.82 -8.01 -9.89
C VAL A 117 -6.69 -8.34 -11.37
N LEU A 118 -5.48 -8.27 -11.93
CA LEU A 118 -5.26 -8.52 -13.36
C LEU A 118 -5.60 -9.99 -13.77
N PRO A 119 -5.14 -11.04 -13.08
CA PRO A 119 -5.56 -12.42 -13.35
C PRO A 119 -7.02 -12.71 -13.00
N ILE A 120 -7.57 -12.09 -11.94
CA ILE A 120 -8.99 -12.25 -11.58
C ILE A 120 -9.87 -11.72 -12.70
N GLU A 121 -9.55 -10.53 -13.23
CA GLU A 121 -10.19 -9.94 -14.39
C GLU A 121 -10.17 -10.90 -15.60
N SER A 122 -9.01 -11.50 -15.91
CA SER A 122 -8.87 -12.48 -16.99
C SER A 122 -9.76 -13.71 -16.86
N LYS A 123 -10.05 -14.12 -15.63
CA LYS A 123 -10.81 -15.32 -15.33
C LYS A 123 -12.31 -15.04 -15.16
N MET A 124 -12.74 -13.79 -15.32
CA MET A 124 -14.16 -13.45 -15.32
C MET A 124 -14.81 -13.85 -16.64
N ALA A 125 -16.08 -14.28 -16.58
CA ALA A 125 -16.89 -14.54 -17.77
C ALA A 125 -17.00 -13.30 -18.67
N HIS A 126 -17.00 -12.09 -18.08
CA HIS A 126 -17.03 -10.83 -18.82
C HIS A 126 -16.01 -9.81 -18.26
N PRO A 127 -14.76 -9.79 -18.74
CA PRO A 127 -13.70 -8.89 -18.26
C PRO A 127 -13.98 -7.40 -18.55
N GLU A 128 -14.80 -7.12 -19.57
CA GLU A 128 -15.26 -5.78 -19.97
C GLU A 128 -15.95 -5.04 -18.81
N PHE A 129 -16.78 -5.75 -18.03
CA PHE A 129 -17.56 -5.18 -16.92
C PHE A 129 -16.75 -5.00 -15.63
N TYR A 130 -15.50 -5.45 -15.57
CA TYR A 130 -14.67 -5.36 -14.36
C TYR A 130 -14.44 -3.91 -13.89
N LEU A 131 -14.19 -3.02 -14.85
CA LEU A 131 -13.86 -1.60 -14.65
C LEU A 131 -15.08 -0.68 -14.65
N HIS A 132 -16.29 -1.20 -14.93
CA HIS A 132 -17.50 -0.39 -14.97
C HIS A 132 -17.74 0.30 -13.60
N PRO A 133 -18.41 1.47 -13.54
CA PRO A 133 -18.72 2.14 -12.27
C PRO A 133 -19.46 1.26 -11.26
N PHE A 134 -20.24 0.28 -11.74
CA PHE A 134 -20.88 -0.78 -10.92
C PHE A 134 -20.25 -2.17 -11.12
N GLY A 135 -19.04 -2.21 -11.67
CA GLY A 135 -18.26 -3.43 -11.85
C GLY A 135 -17.73 -3.99 -10.53
N VAL A 136 -17.23 -5.22 -10.59
CA VAL A 136 -16.74 -5.97 -9.42
C VAL A 136 -15.70 -5.17 -8.60
N LEU A 137 -14.82 -4.44 -9.28
CA LEU A 137 -13.81 -3.60 -8.63
C LEU A 137 -14.46 -2.46 -7.83
N SER A 138 -15.36 -1.69 -8.47
CA SER A 138 -16.01 -0.53 -7.84
C SER A 138 -16.92 -0.95 -6.69
N VAL A 139 -17.67 -2.04 -6.83
CA VAL A 139 -18.52 -2.60 -5.77
C VAL A 139 -17.66 -3.07 -4.59
N GLY A 140 -16.59 -3.82 -4.86
CA GLY A 140 -15.68 -4.29 -3.82
C GLY A 140 -15.06 -3.13 -3.04
N MET A 141 -14.57 -2.10 -3.74
CA MET A 141 -14.01 -0.90 -3.09
C MET A 141 -15.06 -0.14 -2.28
N THR A 142 -16.30 -0.03 -2.76
CA THR A 142 -17.41 0.60 -2.02
C THR A 142 -17.70 -0.14 -0.72
N ILE A 143 -17.74 -1.48 -0.74
CA ILE A 143 -17.90 -2.30 0.45
C ILE A 143 -16.77 -2.02 1.44
N ILE A 144 -15.52 -1.99 0.97
CA ILE A 144 -14.35 -1.73 1.83
C ILE A 144 -14.42 -0.33 2.45
N ILE A 145 -14.77 0.70 1.68
CA ILE A 145 -14.91 2.08 2.17
C ILE A 145 -16.02 2.16 3.22
N SER A 146 -17.17 1.54 2.96
CA SER A 146 -18.29 1.53 3.90
C SER A 146 -17.95 0.82 5.21
N LEU A 147 -17.24 -0.32 5.14
CA LEU A 147 -16.78 -1.04 6.33
C LEU A 147 -15.75 -0.22 7.11
N ASN A 148 -14.79 0.43 6.45
CA ASN A 148 -13.81 1.29 7.13
C ASN A 148 -14.48 2.51 7.78
N ALA A 149 -15.42 3.15 7.09
CA ALA A 149 -16.15 4.29 7.61
C ALA A 149 -17.01 3.88 8.82
N ALA A 150 -17.71 2.74 8.75
CA ALA A 150 -18.49 2.20 9.86
C ALA A 150 -17.59 1.85 11.05
N PHE A 151 -16.48 1.13 10.81
CA PHE A 151 -15.56 0.72 11.87
C PHE A 151 -14.88 1.90 12.55
N GLY A 152 -14.48 2.91 11.77
CA GLY A 152 -14.00 4.18 12.30
C GLY A 152 -15.07 4.89 13.14
N PHE A 153 -16.25 5.11 12.56
CA PHE A 153 -17.34 5.86 13.20
C PHE A 153 -17.78 5.23 14.51
N PHE A 154 -18.12 3.94 14.51
CA PHE A 154 -18.54 3.23 15.72
C PHE A 154 -17.40 3.05 16.72
N GLY A 155 -16.17 2.82 16.24
CA GLY A 155 -15.00 2.75 17.11
C GLY A 155 -14.74 4.06 17.84
N TYR A 156 -14.87 5.19 17.15
CA TYR A 156 -14.74 6.51 17.77
C TYR A 156 -15.90 6.83 18.71
N LEU A 157 -17.15 6.48 18.37
CA LEU A 157 -18.29 6.67 19.30
C LEU A 157 -18.12 5.89 20.61
N LYS A 158 -17.48 4.72 20.57
CA LYS A 158 -17.28 3.89 21.77
C LYS A 158 -16.12 4.37 22.64
N PHE A 159 -14.99 4.74 22.02
CA PHE A 159 -13.76 5.07 22.75
C PHE A 159 -13.49 6.58 22.89
N GLY A 160 -14.12 7.41 22.06
CA GLY A 160 -13.98 8.86 22.05
C GLY A 160 -12.52 9.30 22.01
N GLU A 161 -12.17 10.23 22.89
CA GLU A 161 -10.80 10.75 23.01
C GLU A 161 -9.80 9.74 23.59
N LYS A 162 -10.26 8.64 24.20
CA LYS A 162 -9.41 7.57 24.73
C LYS A 162 -8.94 6.61 23.64
N ALA A 163 -9.33 6.79 22.37
CA ALA A 163 -8.90 5.93 21.28
C ALA A 163 -7.37 6.00 21.07
N GLU A 164 -6.66 4.94 21.45
CA GLU A 164 -5.25 4.70 21.12
C GLU A 164 -5.07 4.27 19.65
N GLY A 165 -3.84 4.25 19.14
CA GLY A 165 -3.57 4.13 17.70
C GLY A 165 -3.93 2.80 17.04
N THR A 166 -4.27 1.79 17.84
CA THR A 166 -4.96 0.58 17.36
C THR A 166 -6.14 0.25 18.25
N ILE A 167 -7.24 -0.20 17.64
CA ILE A 167 -8.47 -0.53 18.39
C ILE A 167 -8.24 -1.62 19.44
N THR A 168 -7.23 -2.47 19.24
CA THR A 168 -6.90 -3.59 20.13
C THR A 168 -6.37 -3.16 21.49
N LEU A 169 -5.75 -2.00 21.55
CA LEU A 169 -5.33 -1.37 22.81
C LEU A 169 -6.53 -0.81 23.59
N ASN A 170 -7.63 -0.47 22.90
CA ASN A 170 -8.80 0.14 23.51
C ASN A 170 -9.81 -0.87 24.07
N ILE A 171 -9.65 -2.17 23.79
CA ILE A 171 -10.63 -3.19 24.19
C ILE A 171 -10.65 -3.32 25.73
N PRO A 172 -11.80 -3.07 26.38
CA PRO A 172 -11.89 -3.20 27.83
C PRO A 172 -11.81 -4.67 28.25
N HIS A 173 -11.05 -4.96 29.31
CA HIS A 173 -10.92 -6.33 29.86
C HIS A 173 -12.20 -6.84 30.53
N TYR A 174 -13.09 -5.92 30.92
CA TYR A 174 -14.38 -6.21 31.53
C TYR A 174 -15.50 -5.61 30.66
N PRO A 175 -16.59 -6.34 30.36
CA PRO A 175 -16.96 -7.67 30.85
C PRO A 175 -16.36 -8.83 30.03
N TRP A 176 -16.42 -10.05 30.56
CA TRP A 176 -15.73 -11.27 30.06
C TRP A 176 -16.00 -11.64 28.58
N TRP A 177 -17.09 -11.17 27.98
CA TRP A 177 -17.40 -11.42 26.58
C TRP A 177 -16.47 -10.68 25.61
N PHE A 178 -15.72 -9.67 26.06
CA PHE A 178 -14.63 -9.05 25.28
C PHE A 178 -13.31 -9.82 25.35
N SER A 179 -13.10 -10.63 26.39
CA SER A 179 -11.87 -11.39 26.59
C SER A 179 -11.44 -12.28 25.40
N PRO A 180 -12.34 -12.95 24.62
CA PRO A 180 -11.91 -13.73 23.46
C PRO A 180 -11.47 -12.90 22.25
N VAL A 181 -11.74 -11.60 22.20
CA VAL A 181 -11.42 -10.75 21.03
C VAL A 181 -9.90 -10.61 20.86
N GLN A 182 -9.15 -10.41 21.95
CA GLN A 182 -7.69 -10.27 21.91
C GLN A 182 -6.97 -11.52 21.38
N PRO A 183 -7.19 -12.75 21.90
CA PRO A 183 -6.54 -13.95 21.36
C PRO A 183 -6.97 -14.27 19.93
N LEU A 184 -8.25 -14.08 19.59
CA LEU A 184 -8.72 -14.25 18.20
C LEU A 184 -8.00 -13.29 17.26
N PHE A 185 -7.76 -12.06 17.72
CA PHE A 185 -7.06 -11.04 16.96
C PHE A 185 -5.57 -11.37 16.78
N ILE A 186 -4.90 -11.89 17.82
CA ILE A 186 -3.51 -12.38 17.72
C ILE A 186 -3.40 -13.49 16.68
N VAL A 187 -4.33 -14.47 16.71
CA VAL A 187 -4.38 -15.55 15.71
C VAL A 187 -4.61 -14.99 14.31
N ALA A 188 -5.52 -14.02 14.15
CA ALA A 188 -5.76 -13.36 12.88
C ALA A 188 -4.52 -12.62 12.34
N ILE A 189 -3.80 -11.87 13.19
CA ILE A 189 -2.55 -11.22 12.80
C ILE A 189 -1.51 -12.27 12.41
N TYR A 190 -1.37 -13.35 13.17
CA TYR A 190 -0.37 -14.38 12.88
C TYR A 190 -0.53 -14.95 11.47
N PHE A 191 -1.74 -15.39 11.10
CA PHE A 191 -2.00 -15.89 9.74
C PHE A 191 -1.83 -14.81 8.67
N THR A 192 -2.25 -13.59 8.98
CA THR A 192 -2.17 -12.45 8.05
C THR A 192 -0.72 -12.06 7.79
N TYR A 193 0.13 -12.06 8.82
CA TYR A 193 1.56 -11.80 8.72
C TYR A 193 2.27 -12.83 7.85
N LEU A 194 1.95 -14.13 7.99
CA LEU A 194 2.54 -15.18 7.15
C LEU A 194 2.23 -14.97 5.66
N LEU A 195 0.99 -14.61 5.33
CA LEU A 195 0.59 -14.31 3.95
C LEU A 195 1.26 -13.04 3.44
N GLN A 196 1.33 -12.00 4.27
CA GLN A 196 1.91 -10.72 3.88
C GLN A 196 3.43 -10.78 3.72
N PHE A 197 4.13 -11.59 4.53
CA PHE A 197 5.58 -11.76 4.48
C PHE A 197 6.05 -12.51 3.22
N TYR A 198 5.18 -13.35 2.63
CA TYR A 198 5.47 -14.05 1.37
C TYR A 198 5.80 -13.06 0.23
N ILE A 199 5.15 -11.90 0.20
CA ILE A 199 5.26 -10.94 -0.91
C ILE A 199 6.65 -10.27 -0.92
N PRO A 200 7.14 -9.60 0.14
CA PRO A 200 8.52 -9.11 0.20
C PRO A 200 9.52 -10.24 -0.06
N ALA A 201 9.33 -11.41 0.55
CA ALA A 201 10.24 -12.53 0.37
C ALA A 201 10.35 -12.96 -1.10
N SER A 202 9.25 -12.95 -1.85
CA SER A 202 9.25 -13.25 -3.28
C SER A 202 9.95 -12.17 -4.12
N ILE A 203 9.82 -10.89 -3.74
CA ILE A 203 10.46 -9.77 -4.45
C ILE A 203 11.96 -9.78 -4.21
N PHE A 204 12.38 -9.96 -2.95
CA PHE A 204 13.80 -10.10 -2.61
C PHE A 204 14.41 -11.35 -3.23
N ALA A 205 13.67 -12.46 -3.32
CA ALA A 205 14.14 -13.64 -4.06
C ALA A 205 14.39 -13.32 -5.55
N ARG A 206 13.44 -12.64 -6.24
CA ARG A 206 13.62 -12.21 -7.64
C ARG A 206 14.77 -11.21 -7.81
N LEU A 207 15.03 -10.36 -6.81
CA LEU A 207 16.20 -9.47 -6.81
C LEU A 207 17.49 -10.27 -6.62
N MET A 208 17.48 -11.24 -5.72
CA MET A 208 18.60 -12.10 -5.42
C MET A 208 18.98 -12.93 -6.65
N GLU A 209 18.03 -13.43 -7.43
CA GLU A 209 18.30 -14.13 -8.69
C GLU A 209 19.04 -13.27 -9.73
N LYS A 210 18.96 -11.93 -9.64
CA LYS A 210 19.74 -11.02 -10.48
C LYS A 210 21.16 -10.80 -9.98
N LEU A 211 21.45 -11.09 -8.71
CA LEU A 211 22.79 -10.95 -8.16
C LEU A 211 23.67 -12.08 -8.69
N ARG A 212 24.82 -11.71 -9.26
CA ARG A 212 25.78 -12.65 -9.85
C ARG A 212 26.20 -13.75 -8.86
N CYS A 213 26.42 -13.36 -7.60
CA CYS A 213 26.76 -14.26 -6.48
C CYS A 213 25.71 -15.35 -6.19
N HIS A 214 24.44 -15.14 -6.53
CA HIS A 214 23.38 -16.15 -6.37
C HIS A 214 23.13 -16.93 -7.67
N ARG A 215 23.26 -16.26 -8.83
CA ARG A 215 23.06 -16.86 -10.15
C ARG A 215 24.09 -17.94 -10.47
N GLU A 216 25.33 -17.75 -10.03
CA GLU A 216 26.45 -18.68 -10.24
C GLU A 216 26.58 -19.72 -9.09
N ALA A 217 25.69 -19.69 -8.10
CA ALA A 217 25.75 -20.58 -6.95
C ALA A 217 25.12 -21.96 -7.22
N SER A 218 25.72 -23.01 -6.66
CA SER A 218 25.16 -24.38 -6.61
C SER A 218 23.76 -24.40 -6.00
N GLU A 219 22.90 -25.37 -6.39
CA GLU A 219 21.51 -25.48 -5.92
C GLU A 219 21.38 -25.48 -4.39
N ARG A 220 22.28 -26.16 -3.69
CA ARG A 220 22.29 -26.18 -2.21
C ARG A 220 22.56 -24.79 -1.63
N ARG A 221 23.49 -24.03 -2.24
CA ARG A 221 23.77 -22.64 -1.85
C ARG A 221 22.60 -21.72 -2.20
N ARG A 222 21.92 -21.91 -3.34
CA ARG A 222 20.71 -21.12 -3.68
C ARG A 222 19.60 -21.33 -2.65
N TYR A 223 19.35 -22.57 -2.24
CA TYR A 223 18.39 -22.88 -1.19
C TYR A 223 18.75 -22.23 0.16
N ILE A 224 20.02 -22.35 0.59
CA ILE A 224 20.51 -21.72 1.82
C ILE A 224 20.39 -20.20 1.74
N ASN A 225 20.82 -19.58 0.64
CA ASN A 225 20.76 -18.14 0.43
C ASN A 225 19.31 -17.60 0.53
N LEU A 226 18.34 -18.33 -0.01
CA LEU A 226 16.91 -17.98 0.10
C LEU A 226 16.41 -18.07 1.55
N LYS A 227 16.77 -19.13 2.29
CA LYS A 227 16.40 -19.26 3.71
C LYS A 227 17.06 -18.20 4.59
N VAL A 228 18.36 -17.98 4.40
CA VAL A 228 19.13 -16.96 5.12
C VAL A 228 18.55 -15.58 4.88
N MET A 229 18.23 -15.24 3.63
CA MET A 229 17.58 -13.96 3.32
C MET A 229 16.23 -13.82 4.01
N ARG A 230 15.41 -14.88 4.05
CA ARG A 230 14.11 -14.83 4.75
C ARG A 230 14.32 -14.61 6.24
N ALA A 231 15.26 -15.32 6.86
CA ALA A 231 15.61 -15.13 8.26
C ALA A 231 16.13 -13.70 8.52
N LEU A 232 17.01 -13.16 7.66
CA LEU A 232 17.53 -11.80 7.78
C LEU A 232 16.42 -10.75 7.68
N LEU A 233 15.45 -10.90 6.78
CA LEU A 233 14.30 -9.99 6.70
C LEU A 233 13.46 -10.00 7.98
N VAL A 234 13.24 -11.17 8.60
CA VAL A 234 12.50 -11.29 9.87
C VAL A 234 13.34 -10.79 11.06
N MET A 235 14.65 -10.99 11.07
CA MET A 235 15.48 -10.45 12.14
C MET A 235 15.56 -8.93 12.07
N PHE A 236 15.73 -8.40 10.86
CA PHE A 236 15.72 -6.96 10.62
C PHE A 236 14.38 -6.32 11.06
N ALA A 237 13.27 -7.00 10.77
CA ALA A 237 11.95 -6.63 11.27
C ALA A 237 11.88 -6.40 12.77
N TYR A 238 12.38 -7.40 13.47
CA TYR A 238 12.31 -7.49 14.90
C TYR A 238 13.16 -6.40 15.55
N VAL A 239 14.35 -6.14 15.01
CA VAL A 239 15.22 -5.03 15.44
C VAL A 239 14.52 -3.68 15.29
N MET A 240 13.82 -3.43 14.18
CA MET A 240 13.07 -2.18 13.97
C MET A 240 11.96 -1.98 15.01
N VAL A 241 11.24 -3.04 15.37
CA VAL A 241 10.20 -3.00 16.42
C VAL A 241 10.78 -2.69 17.79
N ILE A 242 11.95 -3.26 18.12
CA ILE A 242 12.62 -2.97 19.40
C ILE A 242 13.15 -1.53 19.45
N THR A 243 13.61 -1.00 18.32
CA THR A 243 14.25 0.33 18.26
C THR A 243 13.24 1.47 18.40
N ILE A 244 11.97 1.27 18.01
CA ILE A 244 10.94 2.32 18.03
C ILE A 244 9.82 1.91 19.01
N PRO A 245 9.80 2.45 20.24
CA PRO A 245 8.84 2.07 21.28
C PRO A 245 7.40 2.59 21.06
N LYS A 246 7.12 3.25 19.92
CA LYS A 246 5.78 3.73 19.54
C LYS A 246 5.38 3.19 18.16
N LEU A 247 4.63 2.08 18.17
CA LEU A 247 4.16 1.40 16.96
C LEU A 247 3.34 2.31 16.03
N ASP A 248 2.53 3.21 16.59
CA ASP A 248 1.66 4.11 15.84
C ASP A 248 2.46 5.11 14.98
N LEU A 249 3.57 5.65 15.52
CA LEU A 249 4.46 6.55 14.79
C LEU A 249 5.14 5.83 13.64
N MET A 250 5.58 4.60 13.87
CA MET A 250 6.19 3.78 12.82
C MET A 250 5.20 3.54 11.67
N ILE A 251 3.95 3.16 11.99
CA ILE A 251 2.88 2.94 11.01
C ILE A 251 2.58 4.21 10.21
N SER A 252 2.52 5.37 10.88
CA SER A 252 2.26 6.67 10.27
C SER A 252 3.37 7.11 9.30
N LEU A 253 4.65 7.02 9.71
CA LEU A 253 5.79 7.41 8.89
C LEU A 253 5.87 6.61 7.59
N ILE A 254 5.75 5.29 7.72
CA ILE A 254 5.83 4.37 6.59
C ILE A 254 4.61 4.54 5.69
N GLY A 255 3.44 4.74 6.27
CA GLY A 255 2.21 5.07 5.54
C GLY A 255 2.39 6.34 4.71
N ALA A 256 2.86 7.44 5.31
CA ALA A 256 3.06 8.71 4.63
C ALA A 256 4.07 8.61 3.47
N PHE A 257 5.15 7.87 3.66
CA PHE A 257 6.17 7.68 2.62
C PHE A 257 5.69 6.76 1.49
N ALA A 258 5.18 5.58 1.85
CA ALA A 258 4.84 4.51 0.91
C ALA A 258 3.53 4.77 0.15
N SER A 259 2.46 5.17 0.85
CA SER A 259 1.14 5.37 0.24
C SER A 259 1.13 6.59 -0.69
N SER A 260 1.81 7.67 -0.32
CA SER A 260 1.92 8.86 -1.17
C SER A 260 2.55 8.54 -2.51
N ILE A 261 3.63 7.77 -2.52
CA ILE A 261 4.36 7.48 -3.76
C ILE A 261 3.64 6.42 -4.60
N LEU A 262 3.16 5.34 -3.98
CA LEU A 262 2.59 4.21 -4.73
C LEU A 262 1.09 4.32 -5.01
N ALA A 263 0.32 4.95 -4.13
CA ALA A 263 -1.12 5.12 -4.32
C ALA A 263 -1.45 6.43 -5.04
N PHE A 264 -0.83 7.55 -4.66
CA PHE A 264 -1.19 8.88 -5.19
C PHE A 264 -0.32 9.37 -6.34
N ILE A 265 0.99 9.13 -6.31
CA ILE A 265 1.90 9.67 -7.33
C ILE A 265 2.03 8.72 -8.52
N LEU A 266 2.25 7.43 -8.30
CA LEU A 266 2.59 6.51 -9.39
C LEU A 266 1.45 6.28 -10.41
N PRO A 267 0.18 6.01 -10.01
CA PRO A 267 -0.88 5.76 -10.99
C PRO A 267 -1.16 6.96 -11.93
N PRO A 268 -1.26 8.20 -11.43
CA PRO A 268 -1.41 9.37 -12.30
C PRO A 268 -0.20 9.58 -13.22
N VAL A 269 1.02 9.37 -12.72
CA VAL A 269 2.24 9.48 -13.55
C VAL A 269 2.23 8.45 -14.67
N LEU A 270 1.85 7.20 -14.38
CA LEU A 270 1.78 6.14 -15.38
C LEU A 270 0.76 6.45 -16.47
N GLU A 271 -0.43 6.94 -16.10
CA GLU A 271 -1.45 7.29 -17.09
C GLU A 271 -1.03 8.48 -17.95
N ILE A 272 -0.42 9.53 -17.37
CA ILE A 272 0.13 10.66 -18.13
C ILE A 272 1.18 10.18 -19.14
N VAL A 273 2.12 9.34 -18.70
CA VAL A 273 3.22 8.84 -19.54
C VAL A 273 2.69 7.94 -20.66
N HIS A 274 1.74 7.06 -20.34
CA HIS A 274 1.13 6.15 -21.31
C HIS A 274 0.34 6.90 -22.39
N LEU A 275 -0.48 7.87 -22.00
CA LEU A 275 -1.30 8.66 -22.92
C LEU A 275 -0.52 9.76 -23.66
N TRP A 276 0.77 9.94 -23.36
CA TRP A 276 1.59 11.00 -23.95
C TRP A 276 1.81 10.84 -25.47
N GLU A 277 1.93 9.60 -25.94
CA GLU A 277 2.07 9.31 -27.38
C GLU A 277 0.80 9.68 -28.14
N ASP A 278 -0.37 9.38 -27.58
CA ASP A 278 -1.68 9.59 -28.17
C ASP A 278 -2.30 10.97 -27.84
N ARG A 279 -1.50 11.90 -27.30
CA ARG A 279 -1.95 13.24 -26.83
C ARG A 279 -2.76 14.03 -27.87
N HIS A 280 -2.46 13.84 -29.15
CA HIS A 280 -3.10 14.56 -30.26
C HIS A 280 -4.50 14.03 -30.58
N ARG A 281 -4.82 12.78 -30.20
CA ARG A 281 -6.14 12.17 -30.40
C ARG A 281 -7.13 12.54 -29.29
N ILE A 282 -6.64 13.03 -28.16
CA ILE A 282 -7.45 13.32 -26.97
C ILE A 282 -7.83 14.80 -26.95
N LYS A 283 -9.12 15.10 -27.09
CA LYS A 283 -9.64 16.48 -26.92
C LYS A 283 -9.31 16.98 -25.51
N TRP A 284 -8.76 18.20 -25.41
CA TRP A 284 -8.40 18.86 -24.15
C TRP A 284 -7.42 18.09 -23.26
N PHE A 285 -6.49 17.31 -23.85
CA PHE A 285 -5.49 16.51 -23.13
C PHE A 285 -4.82 17.21 -21.94
N TRP A 286 -4.40 18.47 -22.13
CA TRP A 286 -3.75 19.25 -21.08
C TRP A 286 -4.64 19.48 -19.86
N LEU A 287 -5.94 19.70 -20.04
CA LEU A 287 -6.87 19.99 -18.95
C LEU A 287 -7.46 18.72 -18.35
N THR A 288 -7.86 17.76 -19.17
CA THR A 288 -8.55 16.54 -18.72
C THR A 288 -7.61 15.47 -18.17
N VAL A 289 -6.38 15.41 -18.68
CA VAL A 289 -5.37 14.43 -18.26
C VAL A 289 -4.34 15.14 -17.39
N VAL A 290 -3.56 16.07 -17.94
CA VAL A 290 -2.40 16.63 -17.23
C VAL A 290 -2.82 17.37 -15.95
N VAL A 291 -3.69 18.38 -16.02
CA VAL A 291 -4.10 19.15 -14.83
C VAL A 291 -4.74 18.26 -13.75
N LYS A 292 -5.69 17.42 -14.13
CA LYS A 292 -6.37 16.49 -13.21
C LYS A 292 -5.39 15.53 -12.52
N HIS A 293 -4.46 14.94 -13.26
CA HIS A 293 -3.48 14.00 -12.69
C HIS A 293 -2.37 14.70 -11.90
N THR A 294 -1.95 15.89 -12.33
CA THR A 294 -1.05 16.76 -11.56
C THR A 294 -1.66 17.17 -10.23
N PHE A 295 -2.97 17.42 -10.16
CA PHE A 295 -3.68 17.66 -8.90
C PHE A 295 -3.53 16.48 -7.91
N PHE A 296 -3.75 15.24 -8.36
CA PHE A 296 -3.54 14.07 -7.49
C PHE A 296 -2.07 13.88 -7.07
N ILE A 297 -1.12 14.14 -7.97
CA ILE A 297 0.31 14.10 -7.65
C ILE A 297 0.65 15.15 -6.57
N SER A 298 0.06 16.34 -6.65
CA SER A 298 0.27 17.40 -5.65
C SER A 298 -0.28 17.01 -4.27
N ILE A 299 -1.45 16.39 -4.19
CA ILE A 299 -1.99 15.83 -2.94
C ILE A 299 -1.06 14.76 -2.38
N GLY A 300 -0.53 13.88 -3.24
CA GLY A 300 0.46 12.88 -2.86
C GLY A 300 1.73 13.51 -2.30
N LEU A 301 2.26 14.56 -2.94
CA LEU A 301 3.46 15.24 -2.47
C LEU A 301 3.23 15.97 -1.13
N LEU A 302 2.09 16.62 -0.97
CA LEU A 302 1.71 17.26 0.31
C LEU A 302 1.57 16.23 1.42
N SER A 303 0.92 15.10 1.15
CA SER A 303 0.79 13.97 2.09
C SER A 303 2.16 13.39 2.47
N PHE A 304 3.06 13.28 1.50
CA PHE A 304 4.43 12.82 1.72
C PHE A 304 5.21 13.75 2.64
N VAL A 305 5.28 15.05 2.30
CA VAL A 305 6.06 16.02 3.08
C VAL A 305 5.42 16.22 4.45
N GLY A 306 4.11 16.47 4.50
CA GLY A 306 3.38 16.70 5.75
C GLY A 306 3.46 15.51 6.68
N GLY A 307 3.20 14.29 6.18
CA GLY A 307 3.23 13.08 7.02
C GLY A 307 4.64 12.68 7.47
N THR A 308 5.67 12.95 6.66
CA THR A 308 7.06 12.70 7.06
C THR A 308 7.50 13.69 8.13
N VAL A 309 7.25 14.99 7.93
CA VAL A 309 7.62 16.03 8.90
C VAL A 309 6.88 15.87 10.21
N ALA A 310 5.55 15.67 10.18
CA ALA A 310 4.74 15.49 11.39
C ALA A 310 5.22 14.29 12.22
N THR A 311 5.51 13.17 11.56
CA THR A 311 5.95 11.97 12.25
C THR A 311 7.38 12.09 12.77
N LEU A 312 8.29 12.75 12.03
CA LEU A 312 9.65 13.02 12.50
C LEU A 312 9.66 13.91 13.75
N LEU A 313 8.82 14.95 13.78
CA LEU A 313 8.70 15.82 14.95
C LEU A 313 8.21 15.03 16.18
N GLN A 314 7.15 14.23 16.02
CA GLN A 314 6.64 13.38 17.11
C GLN A 314 7.64 12.31 17.56
N LEU A 315 8.50 11.83 16.66
CA LEU A 315 9.56 10.89 16.99
C LEU A 315 10.67 11.55 17.80
N ILE A 316 11.12 12.74 17.40
CA ILE A 316 12.13 13.51 18.12
C ILE A 316 11.63 13.87 19.53
N GLU A 317 10.37 14.31 19.65
CA GLU A 317 9.74 14.58 20.94
C GLU A 317 9.68 13.31 21.81
N ALA A 318 9.28 12.17 21.22
CA ALA A 318 9.24 10.90 21.93
C ALA A 318 10.60 10.42 22.45
N PHE A 319 11.71 10.74 21.76
CA PHE A 319 13.06 10.44 22.24
C PHE A 319 13.58 11.44 23.27
N ASN A 320 13.13 12.71 23.22
CA ASN A 320 13.58 13.78 24.12
C ASN A 320 12.86 13.79 25.48
N THR A 321 11.70 13.16 25.62
CA THR A 321 11.01 12.94 26.91
C THR A 321 10.95 11.45 27.25
N PRO A 322 11.93 10.90 27.98
CA PRO A 322 11.97 9.46 28.30
C PRO A 322 10.91 9.04 29.31
N ASP A 323 10.41 9.95 30.14
CA ASP A 323 9.59 9.60 31.31
C ASP A 323 8.28 10.39 31.37
N GLN A 324 7.22 9.78 30.84
CA GLN A 324 6.00 9.70 31.63
C GLN A 324 5.49 8.26 31.58
N PRO A 325 5.54 7.50 32.70
CA PRO A 325 4.72 6.31 32.80
C PRO A 325 3.28 6.78 32.66
N LYS A 326 2.59 6.39 31.58
CA LYS A 326 1.12 6.42 31.59
C LYS A 326 0.74 5.55 32.78
N SER A 327 0.30 6.19 33.86
CA SER A 327 -0.21 5.52 35.05
C SER A 327 -1.30 4.55 34.60
N LEU A 328 -1.01 3.25 34.70
CA LEU A 328 -2.04 2.24 34.81
C LEU A 328 -2.90 2.64 36.00
N TRP A 329 -4.11 3.17 35.76
CA TRP A 329 -5.31 3.01 36.58
C TRP A 329 -6.55 3.25 35.72
#